data_AF-A0AAU6DND8-F1
#
_entry.id   AF-A0AAU6DND8-F1
#
_cell.length_a   1.000
_cell.length_b   1.000
_cell.length_c   1.000
_cell.angle_alpha   90.00
_cell.angle_beta   90.00
_cell.angle_gamma   90.00
#
_symmetry.space_group_name_H-M   'P 1'
#
loop_
_entity.id
_entity.type
_entity.pdbx_description
1 polymer ?
#
loop_
_entity_poly.entity_id
_entity_poly.type
_entity_poly.pdbx_seq_one_letter_code
_entity_poly.pdbx_strand_id
1 'polypeptide(L)' 'MSSQQHYNAEIHVRTKAGDLVTIYHDMSGPVGMSDSQVRAAAAKAALAKVRGGRVEGSRVSTDGKRR' A
#
# COMPACT_ATOMS: atom_id res chain seq x y z
N MET A 1 23.45 5.45 12.36
CA MET A 1 22.96 5.20 10.99
C MET A 1 21.45 5.04 11.07
N SER A 2 20.65 5.86 10.38
CA SER A 2 19.21 5.64 10.30
C SER A 2 18.96 4.50 9.31
N SER A 3 18.69 3.31 9.80
CA SER A 3 18.36 2.15 8.95
C SER A 3 17.01 2.40 8.28
N GLN A 4 17.02 2.80 7.01
CA GLN A 4 15.83 2.88 6.17
C GLN A 4 15.62 1.56 5.42
N GLN A 5 14.37 1.26 5.10
CA GLN A 5 13.95 0.06 4.39
C GLN A 5 12.95 0.41 3.30
N HIS A 6 12.94 -0.37 2.21
CA HIS A 6 11.95 -0.21 1.16
C HIS A 6 10.74 -1.09 1.44
N TYR A 7 9.56 -0.48 1.36
CA TYR A 7 8.28 -1.14 1.54
C TYR A 7 7.45 -0.94 0.28
N ASN A 8 6.91 -2.05 -0.22
CA ASN A 8 5.99 -2.06 -1.35
C ASN A 8 4.64 -2.58 -0.85
N ALA A 9 3.56 -1.95 -1.30
CA ALA A 9 2.22 -2.37 -1.00
C ALA A 9 1.35 -2.42 -2.25
N GLU A 10 0.60 -3.50 -2.40
CA GLU A 10 -0.43 -3.65 -3.41
C GLU A 10 -1.77 -3.36 -2.73
N ILE A 11 -2.53 -2.39 -3.24
CA ILE A 11 -3.86 -2.05 -2.73
C ILE A 11 -4.89 -2.33 -3.82
N HIS A 12 -5.85 -3.20 -3.53
CA HIS A 12 -6.99 -3.46 -4.40
C HIS A 12 -8.12 -2.49 -4.05
N VAL A 13 -8.48 -1.63 -4.99
CA VAL A 13 -9.56 -0.64 -4.83
C VAL A 13 -10.67 -0.93 -5.82
N ARG A 14 -11.89 -1.07 -5.32
CA ARG A 14 -13.11 -1.09 -6.12
C ARG A 14 -13.50 0.33 -6.48
N THR A 15 -13.56 0.66 -7.77
CA THR A 15 -14.04 1.95 -8.25
C THR A 15 -15.56 2.07 -8.07
N LYS A 16 -16.11 3.29 -8.18
CA LYS A 16 -17.58 3.48 -8.18
C LYS A 16 -18.29 2.78 -9.35
N ALA A 17 -17.59 2.57 -10.46
CA ALA A 17 -18.11 1.85 -11.62
C ALA A 17 -18.14 0.32 -11.40
N GLY A 18 -17.54 -0.17 -10.31
CA GLY A 18 -17.47 -1.60 -9.99
C GLY A 18 -16.17 -2.29 -10.40
N ASP A 19 -15.24 -1.58 -11.05
CA ASP A 19 -13.96 -2.14 -11.47
C ASP A 19 -13.03 -2.38 -10.29
N LEU A 20 -12.29 -3.48 -10.29
CA LEU A 20 -11.20 -3.70 -9.34
C LEU A 20 -9.90 -3.22 -9.96
N VAL A 21 -9.29 -2.20 -9.36
CA VAL A 21 -7.97 -1.70 -9.76
C VAL A 21 -6.93 -2.01 -8.70
N THR A 22 -5.73 -2.37 -9.13
CA THR A 22 -4.58 -2.58 -8.24
C THR A 22 -3.68 -1.36 -8.28
N ILE A 23 -3.48 -0.74 -7.12
CA ILE A 23 -2.56 0.38 -6.94
C ILE A 23 -1.31 -0.12 -6.21
N TYR A 24 -0.17 -0.03 -6.87
CA TYR A 24 1.13 -0.27 -6.26
C TYR A 24 1.62 1.01 -5.59
N HIS A 25 2.07 0.89 -4.34
CA HIS A 25 2.63 1.97 -3.56
C HIS A 25 4.00 1.58 -3.02
N ASP A 26 5.01 2.28 -3.49
CA ASP A 26 6.39 2.11 -3.03
C ASP A 26 6.73 3.26 -2.09
N MET A 27 7.30 2.93 -0.93
CA MET A 27 7.71 3.91 0.07
C MET A 27 8.99 3.48 0.79
N SER A 28 9.72 4.48 1.29
CA SER A 28 10.88 4.29 2.17
C SER A 28 10.50 4.69 3.59
N GLY A 29 10.86 3.87 4.57
CA GLY A 29 10.53 4.12 5.97
C GLY A 29 11.58 3.56 6.93
N PRO A 30 11.43 3.80 8.24
CA PRO A 30 12.28 3.19 9.25
C PRO A 30 12.19 1.66 9.18
N VAL A 31 13.32 0.96 9.31
CA VAL A 31 13.35 -0.50 9.45
C VAL A 31 12.42 -0.93 10.59
N GLY A 32 11.63 -1.97 10.34
CA GLY A 32 10.69 -2.52 11.32
C GLY A 32 9.30 -1.89 11.29
N MET A 33 8.99 -1.05 10.28
CA MET A 33 7.62 -0.61 10.05
C MET A 33 6.69 -1.82 9.93
N SER A 34 5.56 -1.77 10.64
CA SER A 34 4.58 -2.85 10.61
C SER A 34 3.79 -2.84 9.31
N ASP A 35 3.34 -4.02 8.87
CA ASP A 35 2.49 -4.14 7.68
C ASP A 35 1.20 -3.31 7.80
N SER A 36 0.71 -3.07 9.02
CA SER A 36 -0.45 -2.18 9.26
C SER A 36 -0.14 -0.73 8.88
N GLN A 37 1.02 -0.23 9.28
CA GLN A 37 1.45 1.13 8.96
C GLN A 37 1.70 1.32 7.47
N VAL A 38 2.36 0.35 6.83
CA VAL A 38 2.59 0.36 5.38
C VAL A 38 1.25 0.30 4.64
N ARG A 39 0.31 -0.56 5.06
CA ARG A 39 -1.04 -0.64 4.48
C ARG A 39 -1.82 0.65 4.64
N ALA A 40 -1.79 1.28 5.81
CA ALA A 40 -2.50 2.53 6.05
C ALA A 40 -2.00 3.67 5.14
N ALA A 41 -0.67 3.80 5.00
CA ALA A 41 -0.06 4.78 4.11
C ALA A 41 -0.44 4.52 2.64
N ALA A 42 -0.30 3.27 2.19
CA ALA A 42 -0.62 2.86 0.83
C ALA A 42 -2.11 2.98 0.51
N ALA A 43 -3.00 2.60 1.42
CA ALA A 43 -4.45 2.72 1.25
C ALA A 43 -4.87 4.19 1.12
N LYS A 44 -4.30 5.08 1.94
CA LYS A 44 -4.53 6.52 1.84
C LYS A 44 -4.10 7.07 0.48
N ALA A 45 -2.92 6.67 -0.01
CA ALA A 45 -2.43 7.06 -1.33
C ALA A 45 -3.32 6.51 -2.48
N ALA A 46 -3.78 5.26 -2.36
CA ALA A 46 -4.64 4.62 -3.34
C ALA A 46 -6.02 5.29 -3.42
N LEU A 47 -6.63 5.63 -2.29
CA LEU A 47 -7.92 6.33 -2.23
C LEU A 47 -7.84 7.78 -2.73
N ALA A 48 -6.68 8.42 -2.63
CA ALA A 48 -6.43 9.72 -3.25
C ALA A 48 -6.40 9.63 -4.79
N LYS A 49 -5.90 8.52 -5.35
CA LYS A 49 -5.90 8.25 -6.80
C LYS A 49 -7.27 7.82 -7.31
N VAL A 50 -7.96 6.94 -6.58
CA VAL A 50 -9.27 6.39 -6.95
C VAL A 50 -10.36 7.10 -6.14
N ARG A 51 -10.76 8.28 -6.59
CA ARG A 51 -11.69 9.14 -5.85
C ARG A 51 -13.03 8.45 -5.60
N GLY A 52 -13.31 8.18 -4.32
CA GLY A 52 -14.52 7.50 -3.87
C GLY A 52 -14.59 6.01 -4.20
N GLY A 53 -13.44 5.38 -4.47
CA GLY A 53 -13.32 3.93 -4.44
C GLY A 53 -13.28 3.38 -3.01
N ARG A 54 -13.37 2.05 -2.88
CA ARG A 54 -13.29 1.33 -1.61
C ARG A 54 -12.15 0.32 -1.65
N VAL A 55 -11.32 0.28 -0.61
CA VAL A 55 -10.29 -0.75 -0.48
C VAL A 55 -10.95 -2.09 -0.14
N GLU A 56 -10.68 -3.12 -0.94
CA GLU A 56 -11.18 -4.48 -0.72
C GLU A 56 -10.08 -5.46 -0.29
N GLY A 57 -8.82 -5.13 -0.52
CA GLY A 57 -7.69 -5.96 -0.13
C GLY A 57 -6.38 -5.22 -0.21
N SER A 58 -5.37 -5.79 0.46
CA SER A 58 -4.00 -5.29 0.37
C SER A 58 -2.97 -6.38 0.62
N ARG A 59 -1.78 -6.19 0.07
CA ARG A 59 -0.57 -7.00 0.32
C ARG A 59 0.61 -6.09 0.58
N VAL A 60 1.51 -6.51 1.45
CA VAL A 60 2.75 -5.78 1.76
C VAL A 60 3.94 -6.69 1.45
N SER A 61 5.01 -6.08 0.95
CA SER A 61 6.31 -6.70 0.75
C SER A 61 7.38 -5.73 1.24
N THR A 62 8.45 -6.28 1.82
CA THR A 62 9.56 -5.52 2.37
C THR A 62 10.84 -5.95 1.67
N ASP A 63 11.58 -5.00 1.09
CA ASP A 63 12.77 -5.27 0.25
C ASP A 63 12.55 -6.35 -0.81
N GLY A 64 11.37 -6.36 -1.43
CA GLY A 64 10.98 -7.38 -2.42
C GLY A 64 10.66 -8.77 -1.84
N LYS A 65 10.76 -8.95 -0.52
CA LYS A 65 10.34 -10.18 0.18
C LYS A 65 8.94 -10.00 0.74
N ARG A 66 8.06 -10.94 0.40
CA ARG A 66 6.70 -11.01 0.96
C ARG A 66 6.79 -11.32 2.45
N ARG A 67 5.92 -10.67 3.23
CA ARG A 67 5.75 -10.92 4.66
C ARG A 67 4.42 -11.62 4.91
#